data_AF-A0A8W8K693-F1
#
_entry.id   AF-A0A8W8K693-F1
#
_cell.length_a   1.000
_cell.length_b   1.000
_cell.length_c   1.000
_cell.angle_alpha   90.00
_cell.angle_beta   90.00
_cell.angle_gamma   90.00
#
_symmetry.space_group_name_H-M   'P 1'
#
loop_
_entity.id
_entity.type
_entity.pdbx_description
1 polymer ?
#
loop_
_entity_poly.entity_id
_entity_poly.type
_entity_poly.pdbx_seq_one_letter_code
_entity_poly.pdbx_strand_id
1 'polypeptide(L)'
;VDACSIAVLGTVPSVLVIGTRDGKLHHCLVMQSSLEDTNLQSETQSVISTDTSLLYEAPDDVSLYVYESVELELSLTTTSLKTEEFIEDTFTCPIKIIKDPMAPDRYHCIHSAGVHTIVLPWIQEYQKFFADNVGENVPEQEDCIVEHLICTKPLPSSPVAPVLGLGLVRGLSVEPSLLTLTWDYELVSLPLCPSRYRDSAGPLHTDEDPTTIESPLRRLSREPFDLYIKKILQRNVTNPKLKFDKKTEISQQECFQLLTRATQVFREEYLQKQEHAQQEIQKRTRMLRSLRAQQEGDVRSLEESRNRVRNMAESLATKYSDCQDKQEEILQRIEEVMRRLQEKMPMMSEAERGMKRELETMEEQLEIYKRSLDQLKIKQDYQRRQISQTPNRQLSSPSLKSGQLKQLREVLQQEGDDLGNLLKRVNSLKLEAGV
;
A
#
# COMPACT_ATOMS: atom_id res chain seq x y z
N VAL A 1 -23.81 -39.16 -13.40
CA VAL A 1 -22.86 -38.24 -12.73
C VAL A 1 -21.54 -38.37 -13.46
N ASP A 2 -21.12 -37.29 -14.11
CA ASP A 2 -19.99 -37.26 -15.06
C ASP A 2 -18.70 -36.69 -14.43
N ALA A 3 -18.67 -36.60 -13.10
CA ALA A 3 -17.50 -36.17 -12.33
C ALA A 3 -16.37 -37.19 -12.45
N CYS A 4 -15.16 -36.72 -12.76
CA CYS A 4 -14.01 -37.56 -13.07
C CYS A 4 -12.76 -37.22 -12.24
N SER A 5 -12.70 -36.06 -11.60
CA SER A 5 -11.60 -35.68 -10.70
C SER A 5 -12.08 -34.78 -9.58
N ILE A 6 -11.38 -34.87 -8.44
CA ILE A 6 -11.65 -34.07 -7.25
C ILE A 6 -10.32 -33.62 -6.63
N ALA A 7 -10.25 -32.38 -6.16
CA ALA A 7 -9.08 -31.84 -5.47
C ALA A 7 -9.49 -30.89 -4.35
N VAL A 8 -8.86 -31.02 -3.19
CA VAL A 8 -9.03 -30.09 -2.06
C VAL A 8 -7.87 -29.11 -2.03
N LEU A 9 -8.19 -27.82 -2.14
CA LEU A 9 -7.23 -26.72 -1.99
C LEU A 9 -6.94 -26.50 -0.49
N GLY A 10 -5.71 -26.12 -0.17
CA GLY A 10 -5.23 -25.96 1.22
C GLY A 10 -5.69 -24.66 1.87
N THR A 11 -6.98 -24.32 1.77
CA THR A 11 -7.60 -23.11 2.31
C THR A 11 -8.37 -23.40 3.59
N VAL A 12 -8.65 -22.36 4.37
CA VAL A 12 -9.51 -22.43 5.56
C VAL A 12 -10.58 -21.34 5.46
N PRO A 13 -11.88 -21.69 5.36
CA PRO A 13 -12.44 -23.03 5.14
C PRO A 13 -11.97 -23.69 3.82
N SER A 14 -12.11 -25.01 3.72
CA SER A 14 -11.57 -25.76 2.58
C SER A 14 -12.38 -25.55 1.31
N VAL A 15 -11.68 -25.29 0.21
CA VAL A 15 -12.25 -25.20 -1.13
C VAL A 15 -12.05 -26.53 -1.85
N LEU A 16 -13.14 -27.11 -2.33
CA LEU A 16 -13.18 -28.35 -3.09
C LEU A 16 -13.37 -28.04 -4.59
N VAL A 17 -12.54 -28.61 -5.44
CA VAL A 17 -12.67 -28.51 -6.90
C VAL A 17 -13.14 -29.85 -7.45
N ILE A 18 -14.26 -29.85 -8.18
CA ILE A 18 -14.82 -31.03 -8.82
C ILE A 18 -14.76 -30.83 -10.33
N GLY A 19 -14.10 -31.74 -11.05
CA GLY A 19 -14.01 -31.71 -12.51
C GLY A 19 -14.86 -32.80 -13.16
N THR A 20 -15.56 -32.46 -14.24
CA THR A 20 -16.41 -33.35 -15.05
C THR A 20 -15.75 -33.69 -16.40
N ARG A 21 -16.28 -34.67 -17.14
CA ARG A 21 -15.71 -35.06 -18.44
C ARG A 21 -16.05 -34.11 -19.58
N ASP A 22 -17.07 -33.27 -19.42
CA ASP A 22 -17.48 -32.24 -20.38
C ASP A 22 -16.67 -30.95 -20.28
N GLY A 23 -15.62 -30.89 -19.45
CA GLY A 23 -14.81 -29.67 -19.33
C GLY A 23 -15.17 -28.78 -18.15
N LYS A 24 -16.21 -29.09 -17.37
CA LYS A 24 -16.65 -28.21 -16.28
C LYS A 24 -15.90 -28.45 -14.98
N LEU A 25 -15.56 -27.35 -14.32
CA LEU A 25 -14.93 -27.30 -13.01
C LEU A 25 -15.86 -26.55 -12.06
N HIS A 26 -16.22 -27.17 -10.95
CA HIS A 26 -17.01 -26.56 -9.89
C HIS A 26 -16.11 -26.27 -8.70
N HIS A 27 -16.09 -25.02 -8.25
CA HIS A 27 -15.40 -24.60 -7.03
C HIS A 27 -16.41 -24.52 -5.91
N CYS A 28 -16.31 -25.42 -4.95
CA CYS A 28 -17.25 -25.56 -3.85
C CYS A 28 -16.61 -25.18 -2.53
N LEU A 29 -17.31 -24.38 -1.72
CA LEU A 29 -16.95 -24.09 -0.34
C LEU A 29 -17.50 -25.21 0.56
N VAL A 30 -16.62 -25.76 1.39
CA VAL A 30 -16.99 -26.78 2.37
C VAL A 30 -17.37 -26.08 3.67
N MET A 31 -18.64 -26.15 4.06
CA MET A 31 -19.15 -25.55 5.31
C MET A 31 -19.88 -26.59 6.15
N GLN A 32 -19.83 -26.44 7.48
CA GLN A 32 -20.67 -27.23 8.37
C GLN A 32 -22.09 -26.67 8.33
N SER A 33 -23.08 -27.53 8.12
CA SER A 33 -24.47 -27.13 8.25
C SER A 33 -24.76 -26.91 9.74
N SER A 34 -25.31 -25.76 10.08
CA SER A 34 -25.84 -25.53 11.42
C SER A 34 -27.07 -26.40 11.62
N LEU A 35 -27.14 -27.11 12.75
CA LEU A 35 -28.25 -27.97 13.21
C LEU A 35 -29.63 -27.27 13.35
N GLU A 36 -29.81 -26.07 12.80
CA GLU A 36 -31.06 -25.29 12.89
C GLU A 36 -32.01 -25.53 11.71
N ASP A 37 -31.54 -26.11 10.58
CA ASP A 37 -32.37 -26.35 9.39
C ASP A 37 -33.11 -27.71 9.39
N THR A 38 -32.95 -28.55 10.42
CA THR A 38 -33.59 -29.88 10.50
C THR A 38 -35.10 -29.87 10.77
N ASN A 39 -35.79 -28.73 10.71
CA ASN A 39 -37.23 -28.66 10.98
C ASN A 39 -38.16 -28.53 9.76
N LEU A 40 -37.68 -28.61 8.52
CA LEU A 40 -38.58 -28.44 7.35
C LEU A 40 -38.54 -29.49 6.24
N GLN A 41 -37.69 -30.53 6.28
CA GLN A 41 -37.74 -31.61 5.27
C GLN A 41 -37.47 -33.00 5.85
N SER A 42 -38.35 -33.47 6.75
CA SER A 42 -38.46 -34.89 7.12
C SER A 42 -39.68 -35.53 6.47
N GLU A 43 -39.71 -35.63 5.14
CA GLU A 43 -40.61 -36.56 4.42
C GLU A 43 -39.99 -37.00 3.08
N THR A 44 -38.78 -37.57 3.08
CA THR A 44 -38.33 -38.44 1.96
C THR A 44 -37.21 -39.40 2.36
N GLN A 45 -37.37 -40.12 3.47
CA GLN A 45 -36.67 -41.40 3.64
C GLN A 45 -37.60 -42.53 3.18
N SER A 46 -37.46 -42.95 1.92
CA SER A 46 -38.05 -44.19 1.44
C SER A 46 -37.02 -45.05 0.70
N VAL A 47 -36.54 -46.04 1.45
CA VAL A 47 -36.29 -47.44 1.07
C VAL A 47 -35.35 -47.71 -0.11
N ILE A 48 -34.18 -48.31 0.21
CA ILE A 48 -33.24 -49.19 -0.55
C ILE A 48 -31.86 -48.91 0.10
N SER A 49 -31.02 -49.81 0.60
CA SER A 49 -30.96 -51.26 0.76
C SER A 49 -29.68 -51.54 1.58
N THR A 50 -29.71 -52.62 2.38
CA THR A 50 -28.58 -53.46 2.82
C THR A 50 -27.46 -52.88 3.72
N ASP A 51 -27.61 -53.13 5.02
CA ASP A 51 -26.64 -53.76 5.94
C ASP A 51 -25.14 -53.65 5.59
N THR A 52 -24.47 -52.56 5.95
CA THR A 52 -23.04 -52.55 6.34
C THR A 52 -22.58 -51.16 6.83
N SER A 53 -23.06 -50.69 7.99
CA SER A 53 -22.46 -49.50 8.62
C SER A 53 -22.96 -49.25 10.04
N LEU A 54 -22.42 -50.01 11.01
CA LEU A 54 -22.56 -49.73 12.45
C LEU A 54 -21.23 -49.30 13.10
N LEU A 55 -20.39 -48.52 12.41
CA LEU A 55 -19.09 -48.06 12.95
C LEU A 55 -18.64 -46.65 12.55
N TYR A 56 -19.51 -45.80 12.00
CA TYR A 56 -19.18 -44.39 11.81
C TYR A 56 -20.22 -43.54 12.51
N GLU A 57 -19.80 -42.81 13.55
CA GLU A 57 -20.46 -41.56 13.94
C GLU A 57 -20.66 -40.77 12.64
N ALA A 58 -21.92 -40.41 12.34
CA ALA A 58 -22.21 -39.58 11.19
C ALA A 58 -21.39 -38.29 11.34
N PRO A 59 -20.47 -37.97 10.41
CA PRO A 59 -19.74 -36.72 10.50
C PRO A 59 -20.76 -35.57 10.47
N ASP A 60 -20.54 -34.56 11.30
CA ASP A 60 -21.29 -33.29 11.30
C ASP A 60 -21.75 -32.95 9.89
N ASP A 61 -23.04 -32.66 9.68
CA ASP A 61 -23.64 -32.48 8.34
C ASP A 61 -22.84 -31.45 7.51
N VAL A 62 -21.94 -31.93 6.63
CA VAL A 62 -21.11 -31.08 5.77
C VAL A 62 -21.90 -30.74 4.52
N SER A 63 -22.05 -29.45 4.25
CA SER A 63 -22.69 -28.92 3.04
C SER A 63 -21.65 -28.34 2.07
N LEU A 64 -21.84 -28.61 0.78
CA LEU A 64 -21.04 -28.07 -0.31
C LEU A 64 -21.80 -26.96 -1.01
N TYR A 65 -21.25 -25.75 -0.99
CA TYR A 65 -21.81 -24.60 -1.69
C TYR A 65 -21.00 -24.30 -2.94
N VAL A 66 -21.60 -24.43 -4.12
CA VAL A 66 -20.93 -24.07 -5.38
C VAL A 66 -20.77 -22.56 -5.44
N TYR A 67 -19.53 -22.08 -5.36
CA TYR A 67 -19.19 -20.66 -5.45
C TYR A 67 -19.19 -20.19 -6.91
N GLU A 68 -18.48 -20.93 -7.78
CA GLU A 68 -18.44 -20.66 -9.21
C GLU A 68 -18.35 -21.97 -10.01
N SER A 69 -18.63 -21.88 -11.31
CA SER A 69 -18.53 -23.00 -12.25
C SER A 69 -17.96 -22.53 -13.57
N VAL A 70 -16.98 -23.25 -14.07
CA VAL A 70 -16.07 -22.80 -15.13
C VAL A 70 -15.95 -23.89 -16.18
N GLU A 71 -16.11 -23.54 -17.45
CA GLU A 71 -16.03 -24.48 -18.55
C GLU A 71 -14.69 -24.32 -19.29
N LEU A 72 -13.94 -25.41 -19.38
CA LEU A 72 -12.66 -25.45 -20.10
C LEU A 72 -12.89 -25.59 -21.60
N GLU A 73 -12.11 -24.85 -22.38
CA GLU A 73 -12.12 -24.96 -23.82
C GLU A 73 -11.33 -26.21 -24.28
N LEU A 74 -12.04 -27.33 -24.51
CA LEU A 74 -11.41 -28.60 -24.92
C LEU A 74 -10.94 -28.61 -26.38
N SER A 75 -11.57 -27.82 -27.25
CA SER A 75 -11.07 -27.51 -28.59
C SER A 75 -11.30 -26.04 -28.89
N LEU A 76 -10.49 -25.49 -29.79
CA LEU A 76 -10.55 -24.06 -30.05
C LEU A 76 -11.87 -23.73 -30.75
N THR A 77 -12.66 -22.88 -30.11
CA THR A 77 -13.89 -22.32 -30.67
C THR A 77 -13.57 -21.60 -31.97
N THR A 78 -13.97 -22.21 -33.09
CA THR A 78 -13.85 -21.63 -34.42
C THR A 78 -15.22 -21.45 -35.02
N THR A 79 -15.39 -20.35 -35.76
CA THR A 79 -16.61 -20.06 -36.49
C THR A 79 -16.54 -20.74 -37.85
N SER A 80 -17.61 -21.44 -38.24
CA SER A 80 -17.76 -22.01 -39.56
C SER A 80 -17.77 -20.91 -40.62
N LEU A 81 -16.87 -20.98 -41.61
CA LEU A 81 -16.82 -20.02 -42.72
C LEU A 81 -18.05 -20.09 -43.64
N LYS A 82 -18.87 -21.15 -43.55
CA LYS A 82 -20.05 -21.36 -44.40
C LYS A 82 -21.34 -20.86 -43.77
N THR A 83 -21.44 -20.91 -42.44
CA THR A 83 -22.68 -20.64 -41.70
C THR A 83 -22.53 -19.49 -40.69
N GLU A 84 -21.31 -19.00 -40.45
CA GLU A 84 -20.99 -18.03 -39.39
C GLU A 84 -21.41 -18.47 -37.97
N GLU A 85 -21.76 -19.75 -37.80
CA GLU A 85 -22.13 -20.35 -36.51
C GLU A 85 -20.92 -21.00 -35.84
N PHE A 86 -20.97 -21.08 -34.51
CA PHE A 86 -19.99 -21.83 -33.73
C PHE A 86 -20.10 -23.32 -34.02
N ILE A 87 -18.95 -23.97 -34.23
CA ILE A 87 -18.92 -25.43 -34.37
C ILE A 87 -19.07 -26.04 -32.97
N GLU A 88 -20.20 -26.68 -32.70
CA GLU A 88 -20.41 -27.40 -31.44
C GLU A 88 -19.41 -28.56 -31.32
N ASP A 89 -18.65 -28.59 -30.22
CA ASP A 89 -17.80 -29.73 -29.87
C ASP A 89 -18.50 -30.59 -28.81
N THR A 90 -18.85 -31.81 -29.17
CA THR A 90 -19.46 -32.80 -28.27
C THR A 90 -18.42 -33.67 -27.56
N PHE A 91 -17.14 -33.32 -27.71
CA PHE A 91 -16.04 -34.08 -27.16
C PHE A 91 -15.98 -34.01 -25.64
N THR A 92 -15.87 -35.17 -25.02
CA THR A 92 -15.69 -35.32 -23.58
C THR A 92 -14.44 -36.15 -23.29
N CYS A 93 -13.73 -35.80 -22.21
CA CYS A 93 -12.55 -36.54 -21.78
C CYS A 93 -12.33 -36.40 -20.27
N PRO A 94 -11.76 -37.41 -19.59
CA PRO A 94 -11.46 -37.29 -18.17
C PRO A 94 -10.42 -36.18 -17.93
N ILE A 95 -10.75 -35.27 -17.03
CA ILE A 95 -9.86 -34.21 -16.54
C ILE A 95 -9.18 -34.71 -15.27
N LYS A 96 -7.88 -34.49 -15.16
CA LYS A 96 -7.13 -34.71 -13.92
C LYS A 96 -6.65 -33.38 -13.37
N ILE A 97 -6.95 -33.13 -12.10
CA ILE A 97 -6.57 -31.91 -11.40
C ILE A 97 -5.24 -32.12 -10.67
N ILE A 98 -4.30 -31.20 -10.84
CA ILE A 98 -2.98 -31.20 -10.23
C ILE A 98 -2.81 -29.88 -9.48
N LYS A 99 -2.70 -29.95 -8.16
CA LYS A 99 -2.51 -28.78 -7.30
C LYS A 99 -1.14 -28.16 -7.50
N ASP A 100 -1.06 -26.83 -7.45
CA ASP A 100 0.23 -26.15 -7.44
C ASP A 100 0.74 -26.03 -5.99
N PRO A 101 1.85 -26.69 -5.61
CA PRO A 101 2.43 -26.53 -4.28
C PRO A 101 3.02 -25.13 -4.04
N MET A 102 3.22 -24.33 -5.08
CA MET A 102 3.82 -22.99 -4.99
C MET A 102 2.78 -21.88 -4.76
N ALA A 103 1.51 -22.15 -5.07
CA ALA A 103 0.44 -21.17 -5.08
C ALA A 103 -0.89 -21.85 -4.69
N PRO A 104 -1.42 -21.60 -3.47
CA PRO A 104 -2.64 -22.27 -2.98
C PRO A 104 -3.90 -21.85 -3.75
N ASP A 105 -3.84 -20.70 -4.42
CA ASP A 105 -4.85 -20.12 -5.29
C ASP A 105 -4.78 -20.64 -6.73
N ARG A 106 -3.86 -21.55 -7.05
CA ARG A 106 -3.64 -22.05 -8.41
C ARG A 106 -3.61 -23.57 -8.49
N TYR A 107 -4.17 -24.09 -9.57
CA TYR A 107 -4.06 -25.50 -9.93
C TYR A 107 -4.05 -25.68 -11.46
N HIS A 108 -3.72 -26.89 -11.90
CA HIS A 108 -3.60 -27.24 -13.30
C HIS A 108 -4.53 -28.40 -13.64
N CYS A 109 -5.12 -28.35 -14.84
CA CYS A 109 -5.93 -29.42 -15.40
C CYS A 109 -5.18 -30.05 -16.57
N ILE A 110 -4.97 -31.37 -16.51
CA ILE A 110 -4.47 -32.17 -17.62
C ILE A 110 -5.60 -33.05 -18.15
N HIS A 111 -5.77 -33.05 -19.46
CA HIS A 111 -6.75 -33.88 -20.15
C HIS A 111 -6.21 -34.24 -21.54
N SER A 112 -6.92 -35.09 -22.27
CA SER A 112 -6.43 -35.56 -23.58
C SER A 112 -6.40 -34.46 -24.65
N ALA A 113 -7.18 -33.39 -24.47
CA ALA A 113 -7.26 -32.26 -25.39
C ALA A 113 -6.25 -31.13 -25.10
N GLY A 114 -5.56 -31.16 -23.95
CA GLY A 114 -4.66 -30.08 -23.58
C GLY A 114 -4.32 -29.97 -22.10
N VAL A 115 -3.73 -28.83 -21.76
CA VAL A 115 -3.39 -28.39 -20.41
C VAL A 115 -3.92 -27.00 -20.15
N HIS A 116 -4.63 -26.85 -19.04
CA HIS A 116 -5.16 -25.57 -18.55
C HIS A 116 -4.58 -25.24 -17.18
N THR A 117 -4.39 -23.94 -16.91
CA THR A 117 -4.06 -23.43 -15.58
C THR A 117 -5.21 -22.57 -15.10
N ILE A 118 -5.64 -22.80 -13.87
CA ILE A 118 -6.73 -22.08 -13.24
C ILE A 118 -6.18 -21.36 -12.01
N VAL A 119 -6.50 -20.08 -11.91
CA VAL A 119 -6.18 -19.22 -10.77
C VAL A 119 -7.47 -18.72 -10.16
N LEU A 120 -7.55 -18.69 -8.83
CA LEU A 120 -8.70 -18.27 -8.03
C LEU A 120 -8.33 -17.03 -7.20
N PRO A 121 -8.39 -15.83 -7.79
CA PRO A 121 -7.95 -14.59 -7.13
C PRO A 121 -8.65 -14.37 -5.78
N TRP A 122 -9.95 -14.68 -5.72
CA TRP A 122 -10.79 -14.54 -4.53
C TRP A 122 -10.34 -15.38 -3.33
N ILE A 123 -9.51 -16.43 -3.51
CA ILE A 123 -9.03 -17.26 -2.39
C ILE A 123 -8.26 -16.43 -1.36
N GLN A 124 -7.52 -15.41 -1.80
CA GLN A 124 -6.72 -14.59 -0.88
C GLN A 124 -7.62 -13.72 0.02
N GLU A 125 -8.66 -13.11 -0.55
CA GLU A 125 -9.63 -12.31 0.21
C GLU A 125 -10.51 -13.18 1.09
N TYR A 126 -10.91 -14.35 0.58
CA TYR A 126 -11.64 -15.37 1.31
C TYR A 126 -10.89 -15.80 2.57
N GLN A 127 -9.59 -16.13 2.47
CA GLN A 127 -8.78 -16.50 3.62
C GLN A 127 -8.66 -15.36 4.64
N LYS A 128 -8.53 -14.11 4.20
CA LYS A 128 -8.49 -12.95 5.09
C LYS A 128 -9.82 -12.75 5.82
N PHE A 129 -10.93 -12.85 5.09
CA PHE A 129 -12.28 -12.69 5.63
C PHE A 129 -12.55 -13.65 6.80
N PHE A 130 -12.15 -14.92 6.67
CA PHE A 130 -12.30 -15.91 7.74
C PHE A 130 -11.24 -15.81 8.85
N ALA A 131 -10.09 -15.20 8.58
CA ALA A 131 -9.05 -14.98 9.60
C ALA A 131 -9.39 -13.80 10.53
N ASP A 132 -9.93 -12.71 9.99
CA ASP A 132 -9.99 -11.42 10.70
C ASP A 132 -11.17 -11.28 11.68
N ASN A 133 -12.16 -12.18 11.74
CA ASN A 133 -13.30 -12.21 12.70
C ASN A 133 -14.12 -10.90 12.88
N VAL A 134 -13.80 -9.82 12.16
CA VAL A 134 -14.44 -8.48 12.25
C VAL A 134 -15.26 -8.19 10.97
N GLY A 135 -15.75 -9.23 10.30
CA GLY A 135 -16.33 -9.18 8.96
C GLY A 135 -17.55 -8.26 8.82
N GLU A 136 -17.33 -7.03 8.34
CA GLU A 136 -18.40 -6.18 7.79
C GLU A 136 -18.38 -6.12 6.25
N ASN A 137 -17.29 -6.50 5.59
CA ASN A 137 -17.17 -6.46 4.13
C ASN A 137 -17.06 -7.87 3.55
N VAL A 138 -18.10 -8.29 2.82
CA VAL A 138 -18.06 -9.48 1.97
C VAL A 138 -17.05 -9.22 0.83
N PRO A 139 -16.12 -10.15 0.53
CA PRO A 139 -15.19 -10.01 -0.59
C PRO A 139 -15.94 -9.69 -1.89
N GLU A 140 -15.38 -8.81 -2.73
CA GLU A 140 -15.94 -8.62 -4.06
C GLU A 140 -15.80 -9.92 -4.86
N GLN A 141 -16.83 -10.30 -5.60
CA GLN A 141 -16.81 -11.52 -6.40
C GLN A 141 -15.88 -11.31 -7.60
N GLU A 142 -14.64 -11.77 -7.48
CA GLU A 142 -13.71 -11.88 -8.60
C GLU A 142 -13.85 -13.26 -9.26
N ASP A 143 -14.03 -13.28 -10.58
CA ASP A 143 -14.10 -14.53 -11.34
C ASP A 143 -12.72 -15.22 -11.38
N CYS A 144 -12.72 -16.54 -11.46
CA CYS A 144 -11.47 -17.27 -11.73
C CYS A 144 -10.84 -16.85 -13.07
N ILE A 145 -9.54 -17.12 -13.20
CA ILE A 145 -8.80 -16.90 -14.42
C ILE A 145 -8.38 -18.26 -14.99
N VAL A 146 -8.74 -18.51 -16.24
CA VAL A 146 -8.40 -19.74 -16.97
C VAL A 146 -7.41 -19.41 -18.08
N GLU A 147 -6.23 -20.03 -18.05
CA GLU A 147 -5.26 -20.00 -19.14
C GLU A 147 -5.20 -21.36 -19.84
N HIS A 148 -5.51 -21.38 -21.14
CA HIS A 148 -5.27 -22.52 -22.02
C HIS A 148 -3.81 -22.48 -22.46
N LEU A 149 -3.00 -23.40 -21.94
CA LEU A 149 -1.54 -23.41 -22.16
C LEU A 149 -1.12 -24.23 -23.37
N ILE A 150 -1.63 -25.46 -23.47
CA ILE A 150 -1.31 -26.41 -24.54
C ILE A 150 -2.61 -26.95 -25.09
N CYS A 151 -2.80 -26.83 -26.40
CA CYS A 151 -3.93 -27.40 -27.10
C CYS A 151 -3.44 -28.53 -28.01
N THR A 152 -3.94 -29.73 -27.78
CA THR A 152 -3.60 -30.91 -28.58
C THR A 152 -4.75 -31.38 -29.47
N LYS A 153 -5.94 -30.80 -29.30
CA LYS A 153 -7.10 -30.93 -30.18
C LYS A 153 -7.52 -29.52 -30.69
N PRO A 154 -6.86 -28.98 -31.72
CA PRO A 154 -7.10 -27.60 -32.14
C PRO A 154 -8.50 -27.36 -32.71
N LEU A 155 -9.10 -28.35 -33.37
CA LEU A 155 -10.44 -28.26 -33.96
C LEU A 155 -11.31 -29.43 -33.48
N PRO A 156 -12.64 -29.28 -33.47
CA PRO A 156 -13.56 -30.38 -33.15
C PRO A 156 -13.35 -31.63 -34.03
N SER A 157 -12.99 -31.42 -35.30
CA SER A 157 -12.67 -32.44 -36.30
C SER A 157 -11.31 -33.11 -36.11
N SER A 158 -10.38 -32.47 -35.38
CA SER A 158 -9.02 -32.96 -35.24
C SER A 158 -8.93 -34.20 -34.34
N PRO A 159 -8.10 -35.19 -34.68
CA PRO A 159 -7.79 -36.29 -33.78
C PRO A 159 -7.09 -35.77 -32.53
N VAL A 160 -7.30 -36.49 -31.43
CA VAL A 160 -6.76 -36.12 -30.12
C VAL A 160 -5.32 -36.62 -29.98
N ALA A 161 -4.42 -35.73 -29.60
CA ALA A 161 -3.01 -36.01 -29.29
C ALA A 161 -2.78 -35.88 -27.77
N PRO A 162 -3.01 -36.93 -26.96
CA PRO A 162 -3.11 -36.79 -25.51
C PRO A 162 -1.83 -36.31 -24.84
N VAL A 163 -1.99 -35.53 -23.78
CA VAL A 163 -0.90 -35.22 -22.86
C VAL A 163 -0.69 -36.41 -21.92
N LEU A 164 0.52 -36.96 -21.90
CA LEU A 164 0.85 -38.17 -21.13
C LEU A 164 1.18 -37.86 -19.68
N GLY A 165 1.73 -36.69 -19.40
CA GLY A 165 2.15 -36.32 -18.05
C GLY A 165 2.40 -34.82 -17.89
N LEU A 166 2.27 -34.37 -16.65
CA LEU A 166 2.52 -33.01 -16.22
C LEU A 166 3.37 -33.03 -14.95
N GLY A 167 4.41 -32.20 -14.92
CA GLY A 167 5.28 -32.03 -13.76
C GLY A 167 5.58 -30.55 -13.51
N LEU A 168 5.69 -30.18 -12.26
CA LEU A 168 6.11 -28.84 -11.84
C LEU A 168 7.58 -28.89 -11.44
N VAL A 169 8.39 -28.03 -12.05
CA VAL A 169 9.82 -27.92 -11.72
C VAL A 169 10.12 -26.57 -11.11
N ARG A 170 10.86 -26.60 -10.01
CA ARG A 170 11.43 -25.44 -9.35
C ARG A 170 12.92 -25.66 -9.11
N GLY A 171 13.73 -24.67 -9.47
CA GLY A 171 15.13 -24.55 -9.05
C GLY A 171 15.36 -23.23 -8.32
N LEU A 172 16.39 -23.15 -7.48
CA LEU A 172 16.82 -21.89 -6.85
C LEU A 172 17.22 -20.81 -7.88
N SER A 173 17.58 -21.23 -9.09
CA SER A 173 18.06 -20.39 -10.20
C SER A 173 17.23 -20.53 -11.48
N VAL A 174 16.13 -21.29 -11.46
CA VAL A 174 15.26 -21.54 -12.62
C VAL A 174 13.85 -21.06 -12.29
N GLU A 175 13.28 -20.23 -13.16
CA GLU A 175 11.90 -19.77 -13.04
C GLU A 175 10.94 -20.98 -12.96
N PRO A 176 9.94 -20.96 -12.05
CA PRO A 176 8.96 -22.04 -11.94
C PRO A 176 8.40 -22.39 -13.32
N SER A 177 8.49 -23.66 -13.72
CA SER A 177 8.11 -24.07 -15.06
C SER A 177 7.27 -25.34 -15.01
N LEU A 178 6.27 -25.38 -15.88
CA LEU A 178 5.42 -26.52 -16.12
C LEU A 178 6.05 -27.37 -17.22
N LEU A 179 6.39 -28.62 -16.90
CA LEU A 179 6.87 -29.61 -17.83
C LEU A 179 5.71 -30.50 -18.27
N THR A 180 5.50 -30.57 -19.58
CA THR A 180 4.42 -31.36 -20.18
C THR A 180 5.02 -32.41 -21.11
N LEU A 181 4.67 -33.68 -20.91
CA LEU A 181 5.04 -34.78 -21.81
C LEU A 181 3.89 -35.00 -22.81
N THR A 182 4.14 -34.76 -24.08
CA THR A 182 3.15 -34.94 -25.16
C THR A 182 3.10 -36.40 -25.64
N TRP A 183 2.09 -36.71 -26.47
CA TRP A 183 1.86 -38.05 -27.03
C TRP A 183 3.05 -38.63 -27.82
N ASP A 184 3.87 -37.78 -28.43
CA ASP A 184 5.08 -38.13 -29.19
C ASP A 184 6.34 -38.17 -28.33
N TYR A 185 6.18 -38.16 -27.00
CA TYR A 185 7.26 -38.13 -26.02
C TYR A 185 8.15 -36.88 -26.09
N GLU A 186 7.66 -35.78 -26.68
CA GLU A 186 8.31 -34.48 -26.60
C GLU A 186 8.06 -33.85 -25.22
N LEU A 187 9.11 -33.28 -24.62
CA LEU A 187 9.00 -32.56 -23.36
C LEU A 187 8.88 -31.06 -23.63
N VAL A 188 7.72 -30.49 -23.35
CA VAL A 188 7.44 -29.06 -23.51
C VAL A 188 7.58 -28.36 -22.17
N SER A 189 8.47 -27.37 -22.10
CA SER A 189 8.60 -26.50 -20.92
C SER A 189 7.86 -25.18 -21.13
N LEU A 190 7.05 -24.80 -20.13
CA LEU A 190 6.29 -23.56 -20.10
C LEU A 190 6.61 -22.78 -18.81
N PRO A 191 7.12 -21.54 -18.91
CA PRO A 191 7.38 -20.74 -17.73
C PRO A 191 6.06 -20.31 -17.06
N LEU A 192 5.91 -20.66 -15.78
CA LEU A 192 4.83 -20.19 -14.93
C LEU A 192 5.24 -18.84 -14.36
N CYS A 193 4.80 -17.76 -14.99
CA CYS A 193 5.14 -16.42 -14.54
C CYS A 193 4.41 -16.13 -13.21
N PRO A 194 5.10 -16.07 -12.04
CA PRO A 194 4.45 -15.92 -10.74
C PRO A 194 3.84 -14.52 -10.55
N SER A 195 4.41 -13.53 -11.25
CA SER A 195 4.00 -12.12 -11.20
C SER A 195 2.71 -11.82 -11.98
N ARG A 196 2.22 -12.74 -12.83
CA ARG A 196 0.95 -12.56 -13.53
C ARG A 196 -0.26 -12.51 -12.59
N TYR A 197 -0.14 -13.10 -11.40
CA TYR A 197 -1.26 -13.32 -10.50
C TYR A 197 -1.03 -12.85 -9.06
N ARG A 198 0.22 -12.55 -8.69
CA ARG A 198 0.59 -12.17 -7.32
C ARG A 198 1.02 -10.70 -7.26
N ASP A 199 0.58 -10.00 -6.23
CA ASP A 199 0.99 -8.62 -5.92
C ASP A 199 2.45 -8.50 -5.42
N SER A 200 3.19 -9.60 -5.39
CA SER A 200 4.62 -9.58 -5.10
C SER A 200 5.38 -9.22 -6.37
N ALA A 201 5.38 -7.93 -6.73
CA ALA A 201 6.60 -7.37 -7.25
C ALA A 201 7.68 -7.67 -6.19
N GLY A 202 8.52 -8.68 -6.45
CA GLY A 202 9.74 -8.84 -5.65
C GLY A 202 10.45 -7.49 -5.67
N PRO A 203 11.07 -7.07 -4.54
CA PRO A 203 11.69 -5.77 -4.48
C PRO A 203 12.72 -5.70 -5.60
N LEU A 204 12.43 -4.93 -6.64
CA LEU A 204 13.47 -4.31 -7.43
C LEU A 204 14.30 -3.58 -6.38
N HIS A 205 15.53 -4.04 -6.16
CA HIS A 205 16.46 -3.52 -5.18
C HIS A 205 16.55 -1.99 -5.29
N THR A 206 15.71 -1.29 -4.55
CA THR A 206 15.91 0.07 -4.08
C THR A 206 15.89 -0.07 -2.58
N ASP A 207 17.10 -0.12 -2.05
CA ASP A 207 17.44 -0.11 -0.64
C ASP A 207 17.11 1.27 -0.07
N GLU A 208 15.81 1.59 0.08
CA GLU A 208 15.30 2.69 0.89
C GLU A 208 13.94 2.27 1.45
N ASP A 209 13.73 2.48 2.75
CA ASP A 209 12.54 2.10 3.51
C ASP A 209 11.22 2.36 2.75
N PRO A 210 10.22 1.45 2.81
CA PRO A 210 8.92 1.68 2.22
C PRO A 210 8.15 2.65 3.11
N THR A 211 8.57 3.91 3.13
CA THR A 211 7.59 4.97 3.30
C THR A 211 6.67 4.83 2.10
N THR A 212 5.48 4.27 2.32
CA THR A 212 4.42 4.21 1.31
C THR A 212 4.11 5.64 0.91
N ILE A 213 4.82 6.15 -0.11
CA ILE A 213 4.56 7.45 -0.72
C ILE A 213 3.22 7.28 -1.42
N GLU A 214 2.15 7.51 -0.67
CA GLU A 214 0.81 7.48 -1.20
C GLU A 214 0.71 8.55 -2.29
N SER A 215 0.22 8.14 -3.46
CA SER A 215 -0.01 9.08 -4.54
C SER A 215 -0.93 10.21 -4.03
N PRO A 216 -0.59 11.50 -4.26
CA PRO A 216 -1.46 12.62 -3.88
C PRO A 216 -2.85 12.54 -4.53
N LEU A 217 -2.97 11.76 -5.60
CA LEU A 217 -4.20 11.48 -6.33
C LEU A 217 -4.99 10.27 -5.77
N ARG A 218 -4.51 9.56 -4.73
CA ARG A 218 -5.24 8.49 -4.04
C ARG A 218 -6.54 9.01 -3.42
N ARG A 219 -6.61 10.30 -3.09
CA ARG A 219 -7.84 10.95 -2.61
C ARG A 219 -8.94 11.05 -3.68
N LEU A 220 -8.60 10.87 -4.96
CA LEU A 220 -9.53 10.98 -6.09
C LEU A 220 -9.99 9.62 -6.63
N SER A 221 -9.32 8.53 -6.27
CA SER A 221 -9.68 7.18 -6.70
C SER A 221 -9.80 6.25 -5.49
N ARG A 222 -10.94 5.55 -5.37
CA ARG A 222 -11.15 4.55 -4.31
C ARG A 222 -10.15 3.39 -4.43
N GLU A 223 -9.87 2.98 -5.67
CA GLU A 223 -8.91 1.92 -5.98
C GLU A 223 -7.51 2.48 -6.26
N PRO A 224 -6.44 1.73 -5.90
CA PRO A 224 -5.08 2.06 -6.25
C PRO A 224 -4.83 1.81 -7.75
N PHE A 225 -3.98 2.64 -8.34
CA PHE A 225 -3.83 2.71 -9.80
C PHE A 225 -3.20 1.46 -10.42
N ASP A 226 -2.37 0.75 -9.67
CA ASP A 226 -1.80 -0.54 -10.03
C ASP A 226 -2.89 -1.61 -10.22
N LEU A 227 -3.85 -1.73 -9.30
CA LEU A 227 -4.98 -2.65 -9.45
C LEU A 227 -5.84 -2.29 -10.67
N TYR A 228 -6.07 -1.00 -10.90
CA TYR A 228 -6.78 -0.53 -12.11
C TYR A 228 -6.07 -0.95 -13.40
N ILE A 229 -4.74 -0.82 -13.48
CA ILE A 229 -3.96 -1.28 -14.64
C ILE A 229 -3.97 -2.80 -14.76
N LYS A 230 -3.90 -3.54 -13.64
CA LYS A 230 -3.99 -5.00 -13.61
C LYS A 230 -5.32 -5.47 -14.20
N LYS A 231 -6.43 -4.81 -13.84
CA LYS A 231 -7.78 -5.08 -14.37
C LYS A 231 -7.87 -4.82 -15.88
N ILE A 232 -7.24 -3.76 -16.38
CA ILE A 232 -7.16 -3.50 -17.84
C ILE A 232 -6.41 -4.62 -18.56
N LEU A 233 -5.32 -5.10 -17.96
CA LEU A 233 -4.45 -6.12 -18.56
C LEU A 233 -4.94 -7.56 -18.36
N GLN A 234 -5.98 -7.76 -17.56
CA GLN A 234 -6.58 -9.07 -17.33
C GLN A 234 -7.16 -9.62 -18.64
N ARG A 235 -6.85 -10.88 -18.92
CA ARG A 235 -7.25 -11.57 -20.16
C ARG A 235 -8.31 -12.60 -19.84
N ASN A 236 -9.30 -12.69 -20.72
CA ASN A 236 -10.37 -13.67 -20.62
C ASN A 236 -10.12 -14.86 -21.54
N VAL A 237 -9.35 -14.64 -22.62
CA VAL A 237 -9.02 -15.68 -23.61
C VAL A 237 -7.51 -15.67 -23.87
N THR A 238 -6.91 -16.86 -23.91
CA THR A 238 -5.49 -17.06 -24.22
C THR A 238 -5.32 -17.83 -25.52
N ASN A 239 -4.20 -17.59 -26.21
CA ASN A 239 -3.85 -18.40 -27.38
C ASN A 239 -2.85 -19.52 -26.98
N PRO A 240 -3.29 -20.80 -26.93
CA PRO A 240 -2.45 -21.91 -26.47
C PRO A 240 -1.35 -22.29 -27.47
N LYS A 241 -0.31 -22.97 -26.99
CA LYS A 241 0.64 -23.64 -27.88
C LYS A 241 -0.03 -24.87 -28.50
N LEU A 242 -0.09 -24.91 -29.83
CA LEU A 242 -0.65 -26.03 -30.56
C LEU A 242 0.36 -27.20 -30.60
N LYS A 243 -0.03 -28.36 -30.08
CA LYS A 243 0.74 -29.61 -30.05
C LYS A 243 -0.14 -30.79 -30.48
N PHE A 244 -0.56 -30.75 -31.74
CA PHE A 244 -1.32 -31.84 -32.37
C PHE A 244 -0.40 -32.78 -33.16
N ASP A 245 -0.91 -33.95 -33.57
CA ASP A 245 -0.12 -34.90 -34.35
C ASP A 245 0.25 -34.30 -35.71
N LYS A 246 1.53 -34.38 -36.09
CA LYS A 246 2.05 -33.92 -37.39
C LYS A 246 1.41 -34.64 -38.58
N LYS A 247 0.83 -35.82 -38.36
CA LYS A 247 0.07 -36.58 -39.36
C LYS A 247 -1.37 -36.07 -39.54
N THR A 248 -1.81 -35.14 -38.68
CA THR A 248 -3.15 -34.56 -38.79
C THR A 248 -3.20 -33.68 -40.03
N GLU A 249 -3.98 -34.11 -41.03
CA GLU A 249 -4.27 -33.29 -42.19
C GLU A 249 -5.27 -32.21 -41.78
N ILE A 250 -4.78 -30.98 -41.60
CA ILE A 250 -5.62 -29.79 -41.39
C ILE A 250 -5.81 -29.13 -42.74
N SER A 251 -7.06 -28.91 -43.17
CA SER A 251 -7.34 -28.25 -44.43
C SER A 251 -6.83 -26.80 -44.43
N GLN A 252 -6.59 -26.23 -45.61
CA GLN A 252 -6.19 -24.82 -45.72
C GLN A 252 -7.24 -23.86 -45.11
N GLN A 253 -8.52 -24.21 -45.20
CA GLN A 253 -9.62 -23.43 -44.62
C GLN A 253 -9.57 -23.45 -43.09
N GLU A 254 -9.36 -24.62 -42.50
CA GLU A 254 -9.24 -24.79 -41.05
C GLU A 254 -7.98 -24.10 -40.49
N CYS A 255 -6.85 -24.19 -41.21
CA CYS A 255 -5.63 -23.46 -40.85
C CYS A 255 -5.85 -21.94 -40.87
N PHE A 256 -6.57 -21.43 -41.87
CA PHE A 256 -6.94 -20.02 -41.96
C PHE A 256 -7.89 -19.59 -40.82
N GLN A 257 -8.85 -20.43 -40.43
CA GLN A 257 -9.72 -20.18 -39.27
C GLN A 257 -8.91 -20.07 -37.97
N LEU A 258 -8.00 -21.02 -37.71
CA LEU A 258 -7.13 -20.99 -36.54
C LEU A 258 -6.25 -19.73 -36.50
N LEU A 259 -5.67 -19.36 -37.65
CA LEU A 259 -4.86 -18.14 -37.76
C LEU A 259 -5.69 -16.88 -37.53
N THR A 260 -6.91 -16.82 -38.08
CA THR A 260 -7.82 -15.69 -37.91
C THR A 260 -8.21 -15.52 -36.44
N ARG A 261 -8.59 -16.62 -35.78
CA ARG A 261 -8.85 -16.66 -34.34
C ARG A 261 -7.65 -16.18 -33.53
N ALA A 262 -6.46 -16.73 -33.79
CA ALA A 262 -5.24 -16.33 -33.09
C ALA A 262 -4.94 -14.83 -33.28
N THR A 263 -5.10 -14.32 -34.51
CA THR A 263 -4.89 -12.90 -34.84
C THR A 263 -5.89 -12.02 -34.10
N GLN A 264 -7.16 -12.42 -34.03
CA GLN A 264 -8.20 -11.71 -33.30
C GLN A 264 -7.89 -11.66 -31.80
N VAL A 265 -7.57 -12.80 -31.19
CA VAL A 265 -7.18 -12.89 -29.78
C VAL A 265 -5.97 -11.99 -29.49
N PHE A 266 -4.92 -12.02 -30.32
CA PHE A 266 -3.79 -11.12 -30.13
C PHE A 266 -4.18 -9.65 -30.24
N ARG A 267 -5.02 -9.28 -31.22
CA ARG A 267 -5.44 -7.89 -31.39
C ARG A 267 -6.25 -7.38 -30.20
N GLU A 268 -7.25 -8.14 -29.76
CA GLU A 268 -8.23 -7.72 -28.75
C GLU A 268 -7.70 -7.92 -27.32
N GLU A 269 -7.18 -9.11 -27.00
CA GLU A 269 -6.78 -9.46 -25.62
C GLU A 269 -5.35 -9.04 -25.27
N TYR A 270 -4.47 -8.84 -26.26
CA TYR A 270 -3.07 -8.48 -26.02
C TYR A 270 -2.80 -7.03 -26.41
N LEU A 271 -2.85 -6.69 -27.70
CA LEU A 271 -2.42 -5.38 -28.18
C LEU A 271 -3.34 -4.26 -27.67
N GLN A 272 -4.65 -4.39 -27.84
CA GLN A 272 -5.61 -3.35 -27.46
C GLN A 272 -5.61 -3.09 -25.95
N LYS A 273 -5.60 -4.14 -25.12
CA LYS A 273 -5.50 -4.00 -23.65
C LYS A 273 -4.17 -3.37 -23.22
N GLN A 274 -3.05 -3.74 -23.85
CA GLN A 274 -1.74 -3.12 -23.58
C GLN A 274 -1.68 -1.66 -24.00
N GLU A 275 -2.26 -1.32 -25.15
CA GLU A 275 -2.36 0.06 -25.63
C GLU A 275 -3.23 0.89 -24.68
N HIS A 276 -4.38 0.36 -24.25
CA HIS A 276 -5.24 1.04 -23.29
C HIS A 276 -4.55 1.30 -21.95
N ALA A 277 -3.86 0.29 -21.41
CA ALA A 277 -3.05 0.45 -20.20
C ALA A 277 -1.96 1.51 -20.38
N GLN A 278 -1.27 1.50 -21.53
CA GLN A 278 -0.27 2.51 -21.86
C GLN A 278 -0.87 3.93 -21.90
N GLN A 279 -2.03 4.10 -22.52
CA GLN A 279 -2.72 5.40 -22.59
C GLN A 279 -3.10 5.91 -21.20
N GLU A 280 -3.64 5.07 -20.33
CA GLU A 280 -3.99 5.47 -18.95
C GLU A 280 -2.75 5.79 -18.11
N ILE A 281 -1.64 5.03 -18.24
CA ILE A 281 -0.36 5.35 -17.59
C ILE A 281 0.18 6.70 -18.08
N GLN A 282 0.13 6.95 -19.39
CA GLN A 282 0.58 8.22 -19.95
C GLN A 282 -0.29 9.39 -19.46
N LYS A 283 -1.61 9.22 -19.42
CA LYS A 283 -2.55 10.22 -18.91
C LYS A 283 -2.28 10.53 -17.44
N ARG A 284 -2.09 9.49 -16.61
CA ARG A 284 -1.71 9.65 -15.19
C ARG A 284 -0.38 10.38 -15.05
N THR A 285 0.61 10.05 -15.86
CA THR A 285 1.91 10.72 -15.89
C THR A 285 1.78 12.20 -16.26
N ARG A 286 0.98 12.55 -17.27
CA ARG A 286 0.73 13.95 -17.66
C ARG A 286 0.07 14.74 -16.53
N MET A 287 -0.94 14.16 -15.87
CA MET A 287 -1.61 14.78 -14.72
C MET A 287 -0.64 15.03 -13.57
N LEU A 288 0.18 14.04 -13.21
CA LEU A 288 1.19 14.17 -12.15
C LEU A 288 2.25 15.23 -12.49
N ARG A 289 2.69 15.31 -13.74
CA ARG A 289 3.62 16.38 -14.19
C ARG A 289 2.98 17.76 -14.07
N SER A 290 1.72 17.91 -14.46
CA SER A 290 0.98 19.16 -14.31
C SER A 290 0.82 19.57 -12.85
N LEU A 291 0.46 18.61 -11.98
CA LEU A 291 0.32 18.85 -10.55
C LEU A 291 1.65 19.26 -9.91
N ARG A 292 2.74 18.59 -10.27
CA ARG A 292 4.09 18.96 -9.83
C ARG A 292 4.45 20.39 -10.24
N ALA A 293 4.20 20.77 -11.50
CA ALA A 293 4.49 22.11 -11.98
C ALA A 293 3.68 23.18 -11.24
N GLN A 294 2.40 22.89 -10.93
CA GLN A 294 1.57 23.77 -10.12
C GLN A 294 2.12 23.89 -8.69
N GLN A 295 2.43 22.77 -8.03
CA GLN A 295 3.01 22.77 -6.68
C GLN A 295 4.34 23.53 -6.60
N GLU A 296 5.21 23.38 -7.59
CA GLU A 296 6.45 24.16 -7.70
C GLU A 296 6.18 25.67 -7.89
N GLY A 297 5.07 26.04 -8.53
CA GLY A 297 4.61 27.43 -8.62
C GLY A 297 4.08 27.97 -7.28
N ASP A 298 3.25 27.19 -6.60
CA ASP A 298 2.66 27.53 -5.31
C ASP A 298 3.75 27.71 -4.24
N VAL A 299 4.75 26.83 -4.21
CA VAL A 299 5.91 26.94 -3.31
C VAL A 299 6.66 28.25 -3.54
N ARG A 300 6.92 28.62 -4.80
CA ARG A 300 7.59 29.90 -5.12
C ARG A 300 6.77 31.10 -4.66
N SER A 301 5.46 31.09 -4.89
CA SER A 301 4.56 32.16 -4.44
C SER A 301 4.54 32.29 -2.91
N LEU A 302 4.52 31.16 -2.19
CA LEU A 302 4.60 31.14 -0.73
C LEU A 302 5.95 31.66 -0.22
N GLU A 303 7.05 31.31 -0.87
CA GLU A 303 8.38 31.85 -0.53
C GLU A 303 8.45 33.37 -0.74
N GLU A 304 7.89 33.88 -1.83
CA GLU A 304 7.78 35.32 -2.06
C GLU A 304 6.93 36.00 -0.98
N SER A 305 5.76 35.46 -0.66
CA SER A 305 4.88 35.99 0.39
C SER A 305 5.57 36.00 1.75
N ARG A 306 6.26 34.91 2.10
CA ARG A 306 7.07 34.81 3.33
C ARG A 306 8.15 35.88 3.35
N ASN A 307 8.87 36.09 2.25
CA ASN A 307 9.91 37.11 2.17
C ASN A 307 9.32 38.53 2.30
N ARG A 308 8.15 38.80 1.72
CA ARG A 308 7.44 40.09 1.89
C ARG A 308 7.05 40.34 3.34
N VAL A 309 6.46 39.34 4.01
CA VAL A 309 6.09 39.44 5.43
C VAL A 309 7.33 39.64 6.29
N ARG A 310 8.41 38.91 6.01
CA ARG A 310 9.69 39.07 6.71
C ARG A 310 10.26 40.48 6.56
N ASN A 311 10.34 41.00 5.33
CA ASN A 311 10.84 42.35 5.08
C ASN A 311 9.97 43.43 5.75
N MET A 312 8.65 43.23 5.78
CA MET A 312 7.73 44.12 6.48
C MET A 312 7.97 44.09 8.00
N ALA A 313 8.16 42.90 8.58
CA ALA A 313 8.47 42.74 9.99
C ALA A 313 9.82 43.39 10.36
N GLU A 314 10.85 43.21 9.52
CA GLU A 314 12.16 43.85 9.68
C GLU A 314 12.03 45.39 9.61
N SER A 315 11.31 45.93 8.62
CA SER A 315 11.07 47.38 8.52
C SER A 315 10.28 47.93 9.72
N LEU A 316 9.29 47.18 10.20
CA LEU A 316 8.50 47.57 11.36
C LEU A 316 9.36 47.57 12.64
N ALA A 317 10.25 46.58 12.80
CA ALA A 317 11.19 46.52 13.92
C ALA A 317 12.14 47.71 13.92
N THR A 318 12.69 48.10 12.76
CA THR A 318 13.52 49.31 12.64
C THR A 318 12.73 50.55 13.05
N LYS A 319 11.52 50.74 12.53
CA LYS A 319 10.66 51.89 12.89
C LYS A 319 10.31 51.91 14.37
N TYR A 320 10.08 50.75 14.98
CA TYR A 320 9.80 50.64 16.40
C TYR A 320 11.01 51.09 17.23
N SER A 321 12.21 50.64 16.86
CA SER A 321 13.47 51.09 17.49
C SER A 321 13.63 52.60 17.38
N ASP A 322 13.45 53.17 16.18
CA ASP A 322 13.56 54.63 15.97
C ASP A 322 12.55 55.42 16.82
N CYS A 323 11.33 54.89 16.98
CA CYS A 323 10.30 55.49 17.83
C CYS A 323 10.66 55.38 19.31
N GLN A 324 11.20 54.24 19.74
CA GLN A 324 11.66 54.04 21.12
C GLN A 324 12.80 55.00 21.46
N ASP A 325 13.81 55.13 20.60
CA ASP A 325 14.93 56.05 20.79
C ASP A 325 14.45 57.51 20.92
N LYS A 326 13.50 57.93 20.06
CA LYS A 326 12.88 59.26 20.15
C LYS A 326 12.06 59.44 21.41
N GLN A 327 11.36 58.40 21.86
CA GLN A 327 10.60 58.44 23.10
C GLN A 327 11.54 58.62 24.30
N GLU A 328 12.66 57.90 24.34
CA GLU A 328 13.70 58.06 25.36
C GLU A 328 14.31 59.47 25.33
N GLU A 329 14.61 60.02 24.15
CA GLU A 329 15.09 61.40 24.00
C GLU A 329 14.07 62.42 24.55
N ILE A 330 12.78 62.27 24.22
CA ILE A 330 11.73 63.15 24.72
C ILE A 330 11.58 63.01 26.23
N LEU A 331 11.63 61.80 26.79
CA LEU A 331 11.57 61.56 28.22
C LEU A 331 12.73 62.26 28.94
N GLN A 332 13.96 62.11 28.45
CA GLN A 332 15.12 62.81 29.01
C GLN A 332 14.96 64.34 28.96
N ARG A 333 14.41 64.88 27.87
CA ARG A 333 14.13 66.32 27.76
C ARG A 333 13.06 66.79 28.74
N ILE A 334 12.01 65.99 28.94
CA ILE A 334 10.96 66.27 29.91
C ILE A 334 11.53 66.22 31.33
N GLU A 335 12.34 65.21 31.66
CA GLU A 335 13.05 65.10 32.93
C GLU A 335 13.95 66.30 33.20
N GLU A 336 14.70 66.76 32.20
CA GLU A 336 15.55 67.97 32.32
C GLU A 336 14.71 69.24 32.56
N VAL A 337 13.59 69.40 31.86
CA VAL A 337 12.67 70.53 32.08
C VAL A 337 12.06 70.47 33.47
N MET A 338 11.62 69.29 33.91
CA MET A 338 11.09 69.07 35.27
C MET A 338 12.16 69.38 36.33
N ARG A 339 13.40 68.91 36.14
CA ARG A 339 14.53 69.20 37.03
C ARG A 339 14.77 70.70 37.14
N ARG A 340 14.83 71.42 36.02
CA ARG A 340 15.01 72.89 36.00
C ARG A 340 13.84 73.65 36.63
N LEU A 341 12.61 73.12 36.51
CA LEU A 341 11.45 73.70 37.16
C LEU A 341 11.53 73.52 38.69
N GLN A 342 11.91 72.32 39.13
CA GLN A 342 12.13 72.00 40.55
C GLN A 342 13.28 72.81 41.14
N GLU A 343 14.41 72.97 40.44
CA GLU A 343 15.56 73.81 40.85
C GLU A 343 15.17 75.27 41.11
N LYS A 344 14.10 75.78 40.48
CA LYS A 344 13.59 77.14 40.68
C LYS A 344 12.60 77.26 41.85
N MET A 345 12.21 76.16 42.48
CA MET A 345 11.37 76.19 43.67
C MET A 345 12.25 76.39 44.92
N PRO A 346 12.07 77.48 45.70
CA PRO A 346 12.99 77.84 46.79
C PRO A 346 12.84 76.99 48.05
N MET A 347 11.99 75.95 48.06
CA MET A 347 11.77 75.10 49.24
C MET A 347 11.68 73.63 48.82
N MET A 348 12.53 72.79 49.43
CA MET A 348 12.48 71.34 49.24
C MET A 348 11.15 70.78 49.77
N SER A 349 10.38 70.12 48.91
CA SER A 349 9.12 69.46 49.26
C SER A 349 9.35 68.29 50.22
N GLU A 350 8.33 67.89 50.99
CA GLU A 350 8.41 66.74 51.90
C GLU A 350 8.73 65.44 51.14
N ALA A 351 8.21 65.30 49.91
CA ALA A 351 8.53 64.20 49.00
C ALA A 351 10.00 64.20 48.56
N GLU A 352 10.58 65.37 48.28
CA GLU A 352 12.00 65.49 47.90
C GLU A 352 12.93 65.17 49.07
N ARG A 353 12.53 65.52 50.30
CA ARG A 353 13.25 65.16 51.51
C ARG A 353 13.20 63.65 51.78
N GLY A 354 12.09 63.00 51.41
CA GLY A 354 11.97 61.53 51.39
C GLY A 354 12.90 60.90 50.36
N MET A 355 12.82 61.37 49.11
CA MET A 355 13.67 60.90 48.00
C MET A 355 15.16 61.08 48.28
N LYS A 356 15.56 62.17 48.95
CA LYS A 356 16.94 62.38 49.36
C LYS A 356 17.43 61.29 50.32
N ARG A 357 16.62 60.92 51.33
CA ARG A 357 16.97 59.83 52.25
C ARG A 357 17.08 58.51 51.51
N GLU A 358 16.17 58.26 50.56
CA GLU A 358 16.22 57.06 49.71
C GLU A 358 17.47 57.03 48.82
N LEU A 359 17.86 58.17 48.24
CA LEU A 359 19.09 58.30 47.44
C LEU A 359 20.35 58.08 48.29
N GLU A 360 20.42 58.64 49.50
CA GLU A 360 21.52 58.40 50.44
C GLU A 360 21.59 56.91 50.81
N THR A 361 20.45 56.27 51.04
CA THR A 361 20.39 54.82 51.31
C THR A 361 20.83 54.00 50.09
N MET A 362 20.43 54.41 48.88
CA MET A 362 20.86 53.76 47.63
C MET A 362 22.35 53.96 47.35
N GLU A 363 22.93 55.11 47.69
CA GLU A 363 24.37 55.38 47.58
C GLU A 363 25.17 54.46 48.51
N GLU A 364 24.71 54.30 49.76
CA GLU A 364 25.29 53.33 50.69
C GLU A 364 25.21 51.90 50.14
N GLN A 365 24.06 51.51 49.58
CA GLN A 365 23.89 50.20 48.94
C GLN A 365 24.77 50.03 47.70
N LEU A 366 24.94 51.06 46.88
CA LEU A 366 25.80 51.04 45.70
C LEU A 366 27.26 50.84 46.07
N GLU A 367 27.75 51.46 47.16
CA GLU A 367 29.10 51.22 47.64
C GLU A 367 29.27 49.79 48.20
N ILE A 368 28.24 49.22 48.83
CA ILE A 368 28.24 47.79 49.21
C ILE A 368 28.28 46.90 47.96
N TYR A 369 27.45 47.17 46.95
CA TYR A 369 27.43 46.39 45.71
C TYR A 369 28.72 46.52 44.90
N LYS A 370 29.35 47.68 44.89
CA LYS A 370 30.64 47.90 44.25
C LYS A 370 31.73 47.07 44.90
N ARG A 371 31.80 47.04 46.23
CA ARG A 371 32.69 46.13 46.97
C ARG A 371 32.39 44.66 46.66
N SER A 372 31.11 44.28 46.57
CA SER A 372 30.69 42.92 46.21
C SER A 372 31.08 42.56 44.77
N LEU A 373 30.97 43.49 43.82
CA LEU A 373 31.40 43.33 42.43
C LEU A 373 32.92 43.20 42.30
N ASP A 374 33.68 43.98 43.07
CA ASP A 374 35.14 43.85 43.11
C ASP A 374 35.54 42.49 43.70
N GLN A 375 34.86 42.04 44.76
CA GLN A 375 35.04 40.68 45.29
C GLN A 375 34.69 39.60 44.27
N LEU A 376 33.58 39.77 43.52
CA LEU A 376 33.16 38.85 42.46
C LEU A 376 34.18 38.82 41.31
N LYS A 377 34.72 39.97 40.88
CA LYS A 377 35.78 40.01 39.87
C LYS A 377 37.03 39.30 40.34
N ILE A 378 37.47 39.54 41.58
CA ILE A 378 38.62 38.84 42.16
C ILE A 378 38.35 37.33 42.21
N LYS A 379 37.15 36.92 42.59
CA LYS A 379 36.74 35.49 42.64
C LYS A 379 36.66 34.87 41.24
N GLN A 380 36.15 35.60 40.26
CA GLN A 380 36.08 35.18 38.85
C GLN A 380 37.49 35.03 38.27
N ASP A 381 38.38 35.99 38.51
CA ASP A 381 39.78 35.92 38.08
C ASP A 381 40.53 34.78 38.77
N TYR A 382 40.27 34.56 40.06
CA TYR A 382 40.80 33.40 40.80
C TYR A 382 40.31 32.07 40.21
N GLN A 383 39.01 31.93 39.94
CA GLN A 383 38.44 30.73 39.30
C GLN A 383 38.98 30.54 37.88
N ARG A 384 39.09 31.61 37.09
CA ARG A 384 39.65 31.56 35.74
C ARG A 384 41.10 31.11 35.75
N ARG A 385 41.89 31.59 36.72
CA ARG A 385 43.28 31.15 36.93
C ARG A 385 43.37 29.70 37.42
N GLN A 386 42.46 29.24 38.29
CA GLN A 386 42.36 27.83 38.67
C GLN A 386 42.00 26.93 37.48
N ILE A 387 41.02 27.32 36.67
CA ILE A 387 40.61 26.59 35.47
C ILE A 387 41.78 26.50 34.49
N SER A 388 42.58 27.56 34.32
CA SER A 388 43.74 27.56 33.44
C SER A 388 44.96 26.81 34.01
N GLN A 389 45.09 26.71 35.33
CA GLN A 389 46.22 26.03 36.01
C GLN A 389 45.94 24.55 36.29
N THR A 390 44.72 24.07 36.07
CA THR A 390 44.41 22.64 36.12
C THR A 390 44.92 22.00 34.82
N PRO A 391 46.00 21.19 34.84
CA PRO A 391 46.48 20.57 33.62
C PRO A 391 45.46 19.51 33.18
N ASN A 392 44.75 19.81 32.10
CA ASN A 392 44.24 18.84 31.15
C ASN A 392 43.56 17.59 31.77
N ARG A 393 42.51 17.77 32.58
CA ARG A 393 41.40 16.82 32.49
C ARG A 393 40.66 17.19 31.22
N GLN A 394 41.08 16.60 30.10
CA GLN A 394 40.18 16.34 28.99
C GLN A 394 39.03 15.49 29.54
N LEU A 395 38.06 16.12 30.19
CA LEU A 395 36.70 15.68 30.01
C LEU A 395 36.42 16.10 28.58
N SER A 396 36.60 15.14 27.66
CA SER A 396 35.83 15.10 26.44
C SER A 396 34.41 15.50 26.83
N SER A 397 34.03 16.76 26.59
CA SER A 397 32.62 17.09 26.51
C SER A 397 32.06 16.06 25.54
N PRO A 398 31.12 15.20 25.94
CA PRO A 398 30.51 14.29 24.99
C PRO A 398 29.96 15.18 23.89
N SER A 399 30.63 15.19 22.73
CA SER A 399 30.16 15.96 21.59
C SER A 399 28.86 15.27 21.23
N LEU A 400 27.74 15.85 21.65
CA LEU A 400 26.42 15.31 21.39
C LEU A 400 26.35 15.05 19.90
N LYS A 401 26.09 13.79 19.52
CA LYS A 401 25.99 13.41 18.11
C LYS A 401 24.89 14.26 17.49
N SER A 402 25.03 14.63 16.21
CA SER A 402 24.13 15.57 15.52
C SER A 402 22.64 15.21 15.67
N GLY A 403 22.29 13.92 15.74
CA GLY A 403 20.93 13.44 16.01
C GLY A 403 20.42 13.77 17.43
N GLN A 404 21.25 13.58 18.45
CA GLN A 404 20.92 13.95 19.85
C GLN A 404 20.73 15.46 20.00
N LEU A 405 21.51 16.26 19.27
CA LEU A 405 21.36 17.71 19.20
C LEU A 405 20.05 18.15 18.55
N LYS A 406 19.60 17.46 17.50
CA LYS A 406 18.28 17.72 16.88
C LYS A 406 17.14 17.39 17.84
N GLN A 407 17.20 16.22 18.47
CA GLN A 407 16.17 15.79 19.41
C GLN A 407 16.10 16.71 20.64
N LEU A 408 17.25 17.15 21.16
CA LEU A 408 17.29 18.11 22.27
C LEU A 408 16.71 19.47 21.86
N ARG A 409 16.97 19.94 20.63
CA ARG A 409 16.37 21.17 20.10
C ARG A 409 14.86 21.06 19.97
N GLU A 410 14.37 19.93 19.48
CA GLU A 410 12.94 19.69 19.30
C GLU A 410 12.20 19.66 20.66
N VAL A 411 12.78 18.99 21.67
CA VAL A 411 12.24 18.99 23.05
C VAL A 411 12.26 20.41 23.64
N LEU A 412 13.37 21.14 23.51
CA LEU A 412 13.45 22.52 24.02
C LEU A 412 12.49 23.46 23.30
N GLN A 413 12.25 23.24 22.01
CA GLN A 413 11.27 24.00 21.24
C GLN A 413 9.85 23.70 21.72
N GLN A 414 9.54 22.43 21.95
CA GLN A 414 8.25 21.99 22.50
C GLN A 414 8.02 22.56 23.91
N GLU A 415 8.99 22.46 24.81
CA GLU A 415 8.89 23.06 26.15
C GLU A 415 8.78 24.60 26.07
N GLY A 416 9.45 25.24 25.12
CA GLY A 416 9.32 26.67 24.87
C GLY A 416 7.91 27.07 24.41
N ASP A 417 7.30 26.28 23.54
CA ASP A 417 5.93 26.48 23.07
C ASP A 417 4.92 26.25 24.21
N ASP A 418 5.13 25.22 25.03
CA ASP A 418 4.31 24.92 26.21
C ASP A 418 4.39 26.05 27.25
N LEU A 419 5.60 26.56 27.51
CA LEU A 419 5.81 27.68 28.43
C LEU A 419 5.17 28.96 27.86
N GLY A 420 5.27 29.19 26.55
CA GLY A 420 4.58 30.28 25.86
C GLY A 420 3.05 30.17 25.98
N ASN A 421 2.49 28.97 25.86
CA ASN A 421 1.06 28.71 26.04
C ASN A 421 0.62 28.91 27.49
N LEU A 422 1.43 28.45 28.46
CA LEU A 422 1.19 28.67 29.88
C LEU A 422 1.20 30.16 30.22
N LEU A 423 2.15 30.91 29.66
CA LEU A 423 2.30 32.34 29.90
C LEU A 423 1.15 33.15 29.29
N LYS A 424 0.68 32.75 28.10
CA LYS A 424 -0.57 33.28 27.52
C LYS A 424 -1.75 33.02 28.45
N ARG A 425 -1.90 31.81 28.96
CA ARG A 425 -2.99 31.40 29.85
C ARG A 425 -2.96 32.14 31.19
N VAL A 426 -1.77 32.33 31.77
CA VAL A 426 -1.57 33.16 32.98
C VAL A 426 -1.91 34.62 32.69
N ASN A 427 -1.50 35.17 31.55
CA ASN A 427 -1.85 36.55 31.18
C ASN A 427 -3.35 36.70 30.93
N SER A 428 -4.02 35.72 30.31
CA SER A 428 -5.48 35.70 30.16
C SER A 428 -6.19 35.69 31.50
N LEU A 429 -5.76 34.83 32.43
CA LEU A 429 -6.29 34.76 33.79
C LEU A 429 -6.04 36.05 34.57
N LYS A 430 -4.88 36.68 34.39
CA LYS A 430 -4.56 37.97 35.00
C LYS A 430 -5.48 39.09 34.47
N LEU A 431 -5.76 39.08 33.16
CA LEU A 431 -6.71 39.99 32.52
C LEU A 431 -8.15 39.78 33.03
N GLU A 432 -8.58 38.52 33.19
CA GLU A 432 -9.89 38.14 33.73
C GLU A 432 -10.03 38.47 35.23
N ALA A 433 -8.93 38.42 35.99
CA ALA A 433 -8.89 38.76 37.41
C ALA A 433 -8.78 40.26 37.69
N GLY A 434 -8.67 41.11 36.66
CA GLY A 434 -8.67 42.58 36.81
C GLY A 434 -7.46 43.16 37.53
N VAL A 435 -6.27 42.56 37.35
CA VAL A 435 -4.97 43.08 37.84
C VAL A 435 -4.03 43.38 36.69
#